data_AF-A0A3M7I953-F1
#
_entry.id   AF-A0A3M7I953-F1
#
_cell.length_a   1.000
_cell.length_b   1.000
_cell.length_c   1.000
_cell.angle_alpha   90.00
_cell.angle_beta   90.00
_cell.angle_gamma   90.00
#
_symmetry.space_group_name_H-M   'P 1'
#
loop_
_entity.id
_entity.type
_entity.pdbx_description
1 polymer ?
#
loop_
_entity_poly.entity_id
_entity_poly.type
_entity_poly.pdbx_seq_one_letter_code
_entity_poly.pdbx_strand_id
1 'polypeptide(L)'
;MESVQPIEPLGCSFIDLPAEIRMAILEYVFAGNRLVDGFKNHNAPGGLVFDEDYAITESLQPLLTCRQMYYDACLLAFHSTAFVTNSLFIANNIPERLSVLHPKQIAAIRSITLVADARHFRKLIDWGDCPFGMKQLQLDTLTLVLHKSSFWHYLFDFTSDVVQLLRKLEGVRRLVFVRNDARVKGSFHTWYNRLVGLIMKVDHLERYNKSPCNPEKVWWQWKFDSIAQSICLEALPSKTQMAEEAYMQQMKPLREELQASIENEEWNPDPRVRNGT
;
A
#
# COMPACT_ATOMS: atom_id res chain seq x y z
N MET A 1 -56.24 -9.96 -44.63
CA MET A 1 -55.50 -9.19 -43.60
C MET A 1 -54.99 -10.20 -42.59
N GLU A 2 -53.77 -10.68 -42.80
CA GLU A 2 -53.12 -11.59 -41.85
C GLU A 2 -52.67 -10.78 -40.63
N SER A 3 -53.12 -11.22 -39.46
CA SER A 3 -52.71 -10.65 -38.17
C SER A 3 -51.24 -10.98 -37.93
N VAL A 4 -50.37 -9.97 -38.03
CA VAL A 4 -48.99 -10.05 -37.58
C VAL A 4 -49.02 -10.30 -36.07
N GLN A 5 -48.69 -11.53 -35.65
CA GLN A 5 -48.49 -11.82 -34.23
C GLN A 5 -47.22 -11.08 -33.75
N PRO A 6 -47.26 -10.48 -32.55
CA PRO A 6 -46.08 -9.87 -31.97
C PRO A 6 -45.04 -10.96 -31.69
N ILE A 7 -43.86 -10.81 -32.27
CA ILE A 7 -42.69 -11.62 -31.92
C ILE A 7 -42.35 -11.22 -30.48
N GLU A 8 -42.68 -12.08 -29.51
CA GLU A 8 -42.19 -11.92 -28.14
C GLU A 8 -40.65 -11.91 -28.22
N PRO A 9 -39.98 -10.87 -27.68
CA PRO A 9 -38.53 -10.93 -27.61
C PRO A 9 -38.20 -12.07 -26.65
N LEU A 10 -37.62 -13.14 -27.18
CA LEU A 10 -36.80 -14.11 -26.44
C LEU A 10 -35.53 -13.38 -25.94
N GLY A 11 -35.72 -12.34 -25.14
CA GLY A 11 -34.67 -11.53 -24.56
C GLY A 11 -34.31 -12.16 -23.23
N CYS A 12 -33.37 -13.10 -23.23
CA CYS A 12 -32.71 -13.50 -21.99
C CYS A 12 -32.01 -12.26 -21.43
N SER A 13 -32.52 -11.70 -20.33
CA SER A 13 -31.89 -10.58 -19.65
C SER A 13 -30.69 -11.08 -18.83
N PHE A 14 -29.71 -10.22 -18.58
CA PHE A 14 -28.58 -10.56 -17.71
C PHE A 14 -29.01 -11.10 -16.34
N ILE A 15 -30.13 -10.60 -15.81
CA ILE A 15 -30.66 -10.99 -14.50
C ILE A 15 -31.24 -12.41 -14.53
N ASP A 16 -31.68 -12.89 -15.70
CA ASP A 16 -32.26 -14.22 -15.87
C ASP A 16 -31.18 -15.32 -15.94
N LEU A 17 -29.91 -14.94 -16.05
CA LEU A 17 -28.78 -15.85 -16.01
C LEU A 17 -28.61 -16.45 -14.60
N PRO A 18 -28.17 -17.73 -14.48
CA PRO A 18 -27.77 -18.32 -13.20
C PRO A 18 -26.70 -17.47 -12.49
N ALA A 19 -26.72 -17.47 -11.16
CA ALA A 19 -25.84 -16.63 -10.35
C ALA A 19 -24.36 -16.89 -10.66
N GLU A 20 -23.99 -18.14 -10.92
CA GLU A 20 -22.63 -18.56 -11.28
C GLU A 20 -22.14 -17.88 -12.56
N ILE A 21 -23.01 -17.82 -13.59
CA ILE A 21 -22.71 -17.16 -14.86
C ILE A 21 -22.63 -15.65 -14.66
N ARG A 22 -23.55 -15.06 -13.90
CA ARG A 22 -23.51 -13.63 -13.58
C ARG A 22 -22.21 -13.27 -12.86
N MET A 23 -21.80 -14.05 -11.86
CA MET A 23 -20.55 -13.82 -11.13
C MET A 23 -19.33 -13.97 -12.02
N ALA A 24 -19.27 -14.99 -12.88
CA ALA A 24 -18.15 -15.15 -13.83
C ALA A 24 -18.03 -13.95 -14.80
N ILE A 25 -19.16 -13.42 -15.27
CA ILE A 25 -19.17 -12.19 -16.08
C ILE A 25 -18.67 -11.00 -15.27
N LEU A 26 -19.14 -10.83 -14.03
CA LEU A 26 -18.71 -9.72 -13.17
C LEU A 26 -17.22 -9.82 -12.81
N GLU A 27 -16.70 -11.01 -12.57
CA GLU A 27 -15.26 -11.24 -12.37
C GLU A 27 -14.45 -10.82 -13.58
N TYR A 28 -14.92 -11.15 -14.79
CA TYR A 28 -14.29 -10.68 -16.02
C TYR A 28 -14.34 -9.16 -16.16
N VAL A 29 -15.50 -8.54 -15.88
CA VAL A 29 -15.67 -7.08 -15.93
C VAL A 29 -14.71 -6.38 -14.96
N PHE A 30 -14.58 -6.87 -13.73
CA PHE A 30 -13.72 -6.26 -12.72
C PHE A 30 -12.26 -6.72 -12.77
N ALA A 31 -11.90 -7.72 -13.59
CA ALA A 31 -10.52 -8.17 -13.74
C ALA A 31 -9.60 -7.04 -14.21
N GLY A 32 -10.09 -6.17 -15.11
CA GLY A 32 -9.35 -5.03 -15.62
C GLY A 32 -8.97 -4.01 -14.54
N ASN A 33 -9.78 -3.87 -13.48
CA ASN A 33 -9.49 -2.95 -12.38
C ASN A 33 -8.17 -3.30 -11.65
N ARG A 34 -7.78 -4.58 -11.66
CA ARG A 34 -6.55 -5.03 -11.01
C ARG A 34 -5.28 -4.60 -11.74
N LEU A 35 -5.42 -4.14 -12.99
CA LEU A 35 -4.30 -3.68 -13.81
C LEU A 35 -4.01 -2.18 -13.61
N VAL A 36 -4.92 -1.44 -12.97
CA VAL A 36 -4.81 0.00 -12.77
C VAL A 36 -4.62 0.30 -11.29
N ASP A 37 -3.48 0.87 -10.93
CA ASP A 37 -3.07 1.13 -9.55
C ASP A 37 -3.00 2.61 -9.17
N GLY A 38 -3.39 3.49 -10.10
CA GLY A 38 -3.34 4.94 -9.93
C GLY A 38 -1.94 5.54 -10.10
N PHE A 39 -1.02 4.83 -10.74
CA PHE A 39 0.32 5.33 -11.06
C PHE A 39 0.59 5.37 -12.57
N LYS A 40 1.37 6.39 -12.98
CA LYS A 40 2.00 6.53 -14.30
C LYS A 40 3.47 6.11 -14.21
N ASN A 41 4.12 6.03 -15.37
CA ASN A 41 5.57 5.80 -15.51
C ASN A 41 6.07 4.44 -15.02
N HIS A 42 5.22 3.42 -15.11
CA HIS A 42 5.64 2.02 -14.92
C HIS A 42 6.82 1.69 -15.83
N ASN A 43 7.92 1.20 -15.23
CA ASN A 43 9.18 0.85 -15.92
C ASN A 43 9.91 2.02 -16.62
N ALA A 44 9.55 3.28 -16.35
CA ALA A 44 10.22 4.44 -16.92
C ALA A 44 11.27 5.04 -15.95
N PRO A 45 12.35 5.64 -16.47
CA PRO A 45 13.31 6.36 -15.64
C PRO A 45 12.64 7.59 -15.00
N GLY A 46 12.74 7.72 -13.67
CA GLY A 46 12.16 8.83 -12.90
C GLY A 46 11.31 8.40 -11.71
N GLY A 47 10.85 7.14 -11.70
CA GLY A 47 10.01 6.61 -10.64
C GLY A 47 8.52 6.58 -10.99
N LEU A 48 7.76 5.88 -10.15
CA LEU A 48 6.31 5.92 -10.19
C LEU A 48 5.83 7.33 -9.83
N VAL A 49 4.95 7.86 -10.67
CA VAL A 49 4.32 9.16 -10.47
C VAL A 49 2.83 8.93 -10.27
N PHE A 50 2.28 9.55 -9.25
CA PHE A 50 0.85 9.47 -8.97
C PHE A 50 0.03 10.05 -10.13
N ASP A 51 -1.00 9.34 -10.55
CA ASP A 51 -1.92 9.81 -11.57
C ASP A 51 -2.99 10.71 -10.96
N GLU A 52 -2.83 12.03 -11.10
CA GLU A 52 -3.81 13.00 -10.62
C GLU A 52 -5.18 12.89 -11.31
N ASP A 53 -5.21 12.35 -12.54
CA ASP A 53 -6.43 12.15 -13.33
C ASP A 53 -7.12 10.82 -13.02
N TYR A 54 -6.53 9.98 -12.17
CA TYR A 54 -7.07 8.67 -11.85
C TYR A 54 -8.45 8.79 -11.18
N ALA A 55 -9.46 8.24 -11.85
CA ALA A 55 -10.84 8.23 -11.39
C ALA A 55 -11.33 6.80 -11.12
N ILE A 56 -11.56 6.51 -9.83
CA ILE A 56 -12.14 5.24 -9.38
C ILE A 56 -13.55 5.03 -9.96
N THR A 57 -14.22 6.10 -10.37
CA THR A 57 -15.59 6.08 -10.90
C THR A 57 -15.71 5.06 -12.04
N GLU A 58 -14.75 5.02 -12.97
CA GLU A 58 -14.77 4.10 -14.11
C GLU A 58 -14.72 2.63 -13.64
N SER A 59 -13.87 2.34 -12.66
CA SER A 59 -13.75 1.01 -12.06
C SER A 59 -15.01 0.54 -11.32
N LEU A 60 -15.86 1.46 -10.86
CA LEU A 60 -17.08 1.15 -10.11
C LEU A 60 -18.37 1.40 -10.91
N GLN A 61 -18.29 1.93 -12.12
CA GLN A 61 -19.44 2.20 -13.00
C GLN A 61 -20.41 1.01 -13.16
N PRO A 62 -19.95 -0.25 -13.25
CA PRO A 62 -20.87 -1.38 -13.37
C PRO A 62 -21.86 -1.49 -12.21
N LEU A 63 -21.50 -1.01 -11.01
CA LEU A 63 -22.39 -1.01 -9.84
C LEU A 63 -23.55 -0.01 -9.95
N LEU A 64 -23.47 0.97 -10.87
CA LEU A 64 -24.48 2.01 -11.07
C LEU A 64 -25.57 1.60 -12.07
N THR A 65 -25.41 0.46 -12.74
CA THR A 65 -26.32 -0.01 -13.79
C THR A 65 -27.72 -0.35 -13.25
N CYS A 66 -27.80 -1.18 -12.21
CA CYS A 66 -29.04 -1.54 -11.53
C CYS A 66 -28.78 -2.07 -10.11
N ARG A 67 -29.84 -2.16 -9.30
CA ARG A 67 -29.76 -2.65 -7.92
C ARG A 67 -29.22 -4.08 -7.82
N GLN A 68 -29.60 -4.96 -8.74
CA GLN A 68 -29.14 -6.35 -8.70
C GLN A 68 -27.62 -6.45 -8.91
N MET A 69 -27.07 -5.71 -9.88
CA MET A 69 -25.61 -5.67 -10.09
C MET A 69 -24.88 -5.08 -8.89
N TYR A 70 -25.46 -4.06 -8.24
CA TYR A 70 -24.91 -3.55 -6.99
C TYR A 70 -24.83 -4.63 -5.92
N TYR A 71 -25.92 -5.36 -5.67
CA TYR A 71 -25.96 -6.38 -4.62
C TYR A 71 -25.07 -7.60 -4.93
N ASP A 72 -25.06 -8.06 -6.18
CA ASP A 72 -24.27 -9.23 -6.59
C ASP A 72 -22.76 -8.92 -6.59
N ALA A 73 -22.37 -7.71 -7.01
CA ALA A 73 -20.99 -7.42 -7.37
C ALA A 73 -20.26 -6.46 -6.44
N CYS A 74 -20.95 -5.80 -5.49
CA CYS A 74 -20.36 -4.76 -4.64
C CYS A 74 -19.06 -5.22 -3.96
N LEU A 75 -19.02 -6.40 -3.34
CA LEU A 75 -17.83 -6.85 -2.61
C LEU A 75 -16.69 -7.18 -3.58
N LEU A 76 -17.01 -7.78 -4.73
CA LEU A 76 -16.03 -8.12 -5.77
C LEU A 76 -15.41 -6.86 -6.38
N ALA A 77 -16.20 -5.83 -6.62
CA ALA A 77 -15.74 -4.54 -7.11
C ALA A 77 -14.78 -3.89 -6.11
N PHE A 78 -15.18 -3.79 -4.83
CA PHE A 78 -14.32 -3.24 -3.76
C PHE A 78 -13.02 -4.04 -3.59
N HIS A 79 -13.06 -5.36 -3.78
CA HIS A 79 -11.88 -6.20 -3.74
C HIS A 79 -10.93 -5.97 -4.91
N SER A 80 -11.46 -5.68 -6.09
CA SER A 80 -10.66 -5.60 -7.32
C SER A 80 -10.21 -4.17 -7.64
N THR A 81 -10.69 -3.17 -6.91
CA THR A 81 -10.39 -1.75 -7.12
C THR A 81 -9.29 -1.25 -6.18
N ALA A 82 -8.31 -0.54 -6.74
CA ALA A 82 -7.35 0.24 -5.97
C ALA A 82 -7.96 1.58 -5.55
N PHE A 83 -8.16 1.80 -4.25
CA PHE A 83 -8.71 3.05 -3.74
C PHE A 83 -7.60 4.06 -3.51
N VAL A 84 -7.66 5.19 -4.22
CA VAL A 84 -6.62 6.21 -4.14
C VAL A 84 -7.16 7.53 -3.60
N THR A 85 -6.41 8.16 -2.69
CA THR A 85 -6.69 9.51 -2.21
C THR A 85 -5.77 10.51 -2.91
N ASN A 86 -6.31 11.29 -3.84
CA ASN A 86 -5.58 12.30 -4.60
C ASN A 86 -5.33 13.63 -3.85
N SER A 87 -5.73 13.72 -2.58
CA SER A 87 -5.66 14.96 -1.80
C SER A 87 -5.22 14.70 -0.36
N LEU A 88 -4.33 15.56 0.14
CA LEU A 88 -3.89 15.58 1.54
C LEU A 88 -5.05 15.77 2.53
N PHE A 89 -6.13 16.44 2.12
CA PHE A 89 -7.30 16.61 2.98
C PHE A 89 -8.09 15.31 3.10
N ILE A 90 -8.23 14.60 1.99
CA ILE A 90 -8.93 13.32 1.94
C ILE A 90 -8.13 12.26 2.72
N ALA A 91 -6.82 12.21 2.51
CA ALA A 91 -5.92 11.27 3.19
C ALA A 91 -5.98 11.41 4.73
N ASN A 92 -6.26 12.61 5.25
CA ASN A 92 -6.42 12.85 6.68
C ASN A 92 -7.72 12.28 7.28
N ASN A 93 -8.73 12.02 6.46
CA ASN A 93 -10.08 11.65 6.89
C ASN A 93 -10.49 10.25 6.38
N ILE A 94 -9.53 9.37 6.12
CA ILE A 94 -9.80 8.01 5.64
C ILE A 94 -10.73 7.25 6.60
N PRO A 95 -10.53 7.23 7.94
CA PRO A 95 -11.45 6.56 8.86
C PRO A 95 -12.89 7.03 8.73
N GLU A 96 -13.11 8.35 8.68
CA GLU A 96 -14.44 8.96 8.56
C GLU A 96 -15.08 8.59 7.22
N ARG A 97 -14.31 8.57 6.13
CA ARG A 97 -14.81 8.15 4.81
C ARG A 97 -15.12 6.67 4.74
N LEU A 98 -14.40 5.82 5.46
CA LEU A 98 -14.70 4.39 5.53
C LEU A 98 -15.91 4.11 6.43
N SER A 99 -16.20 4.97 7.41
CA SER A 99 -17.29 4.77 8.37
C SER A 99 -18.69 4.72 7.75
N VAL A 100 -18.89 5.27 6.55
CA VAL A 100 -20.17 5.23 5.84
C VAL A 100 -20.42 3.88 5.15
N LEU A 101 -19.37 3.04 5.02
CA LEU A 101 -19.45 1.75 4.35
C LEU A 101 -19.89 0.66 5.33
N HIS A 102 -20.59 -0.33 4.79
CA HIS A 102 -20.93 -1.53 5.56
C HIS A 102 -19.64 -2.30 5.93
N PRO A 103 -19.53 -2.93 7.12
CA PRO A 103 -18.31 -3.63 7.54
C PRO A 103 -17.80 -4.68 6.53
N LYS A 104 -18.69 -5.37 5.82
CA LYS A 104 -18.32 -6.31 4.75
C LYS A 104 -17.64 -5.62 3.55
N GLN A 105 -18.04 -4.39 3.22
CA GLN A 105 -17.40 -3.60 2.16
C GLN A 105 -16.00 -3.17 2.60
N ILE A 106 -15.85 -2.71 3.85
CA ILE A 106 -14.54 -2.36 4.43
C ILE A 106 -13.60 -3.57 4.37
N ALA A 107 -14.07 -4.74 4.80
CA ALA A 107 -13.29 -5.98 4.79
C ALA A 107 -12.96 -6.50 3.37
N ALA A 108 -13.72 -6.07 2.36
CA ALA A 108 -13.46 -6.40 0.96
C ALA A 108 -12.37 -5.53 0.35
N ILE A 109 -12.06 -4.35 0.90
CA ILE A 109 -11.01 -3.47 0.36
C ILE A 109 -9.64 -4.14 0.51
N ARG A 110 -8.90 -4.24 -0.60
CA ARG A 110 -7.56 -4.84 -0.63
C ARG A 110 -6.43 -3.85 -0.89
N SER A 111 -6.69 -2.73 -1.54
CA SER A 111 -5.66 -1.78 -1.91
C SER A 111 -6.07 -0.35 -1.59
N ILE A 112 -5.24 0.35 -0.81
CA ILE A 112 -5.38 1.77 -0.50
C ILE A 112 -4.06 2.48 -0.81
N THR A 113 -4.14 3.54 -1.59
CA THR A 113 -3.03 4.46 -1.87
C THR A 113 -3.39 5.83 -1.28
N LEU A 114 -2.50 6.41 -0.49
CA LEU A 114 -2.71 7.75 0.07
C LEU A 114 -1.51 8.66 -0.16
N VAL A 115 -1.81 9.92 -0.51
CA VAL A 115 -0.81 10.97 -0.60
C VAL A 115 -0.50 11.48 0.80
N ALA A 116 0.76 11.39 1.19
CA ALA A 116 1.26 11.65 2.53
C ALA A 116 2.25 12.82 2.54
N ASP A 117 2.19 13.57 3.63
CA ASP A 117 3.17 14.59 4.03
C ASP A 117 3.56 14.38 5.50
N ALA A 118 4.36 15.27 6.04
CA ALA A 118 4.78 15.25 7.44
C ALA A 118 3.62 15.13 8.46
N ARG A 119 2.40 15.60 8.15
CA ARG A 119 1.25 15.46 9.07
C ARG A 119 0.75 14.03 9.12
N HIS A 120 0.71 13.36 7.97
CA HIS A 120 0.28 11.97 7.87
C HIS A 120 1.29 11.04 8.54
N PHE A 121 2.59 11.26 8.34
CA PHE A 121 3.63 10.48 9.02
C PHE A 121 3.54 10.57 10.55
N ARG A 122 3.25 11.76 11.11
CA ARG A 122 3.04 11.91 12.56
C ARG A 122 1.84 11.12 13.09
N LYS A 123 0.78 10.99 12.29
CA LYS A 123 -0.44 10.25 12.64
C LYS A 123 -0.31 8.74 12.50
N LEU A 124 0.77 8.22 11.90
CA LEU A 124 0.98 6.78 11.73
C LEU A 124 1.02 6.06 13.08
N ILE A 125 1.51 6.73 14.14
CA ILE A 125 1.54 6.16 15.49
C ILE A 125 0.13 5.92 16.06
N ASP A 126 -0.85 6.73 15.65
CA ASP A 126 -2.24 6.66 16.13
C ASP A 126 -2.99 5.45 15.55
N TRP A 127 -2.43 4.77 14.54
CA TRP A 127 -3.01 3.57 13.95
C TRP A 127 -3.00 2.37 14.91
N GLY A 128 -2.10 2.38 15.90
CA GLY A 128 -1.97 1.27 16.83
C GLY A 128 -1.42 0.01 16.16
N ASP A 129 -2.24 -1.04 16.06
CA ASP A 129 -1.87 -2.34 15.49
C ASP A 129 -2.54 -2.64 14.13
N CYS A 130 -3.35 -1.74 13.59
CA CYS A 130 -4.06 -1.96 12.33
C CYS A 130 -4.11 -0.66 11.51
N PRO A 131 -4.15 -0.73 10.17
CA PRO A 131 -4.16 0.46 9.34
C PRO A 131 -5.36 1.34 9.70
N PHE A 132 -5.11 2.63 9.95
CA PHE A 132 -6.12 3.62 10.34
C PHE A 132 -6.89 3.28 11.65
N GLY A 133 -6.38 2.36 12.48
CA GLY A 133 -7.09 1.88 13.67
C GLY A 133 -8.30 1.00 13.36
N MET A 134 -8.41 0.46 12.15
CA MET A 134 -9.55 -0.35 11.69
C MET A 134 -9.17 -1.82 11.50
N LYS A 135 -9.56 -2.68 12.45
CA LYS A 135 -9.27 -4.12 12.42
C LYS A 135 -9.92 -4.89 11.27
N GLN A 136 -11.00 -4.33 10.71
CA GLN A 136 -11.72 -4.92 9.58
C GLN A 136 -10.92 -4.83 8.28
N LEU A 137 -9.97 -3.89 8.17
CA LEU A 137 -9.14 -3.75 6.98
C LEU A 137 -8.09 -4.86 6.94
N GLN A 138 -8.08 -5.58 5.83
CA GLN A 138 -7.12 -6.62 5.51
C GLN A 138 -6.59 -6.33 4.11
N LEU A 139 -5.57 -5.47 4.06
CA LEU A 139 -5.03 -4.90 2.83
C LEU A 139 -3.97 -5.83 2.26
N ASP A 140 -4.10 -6.13 0.97
CA ASP A 140 -3.02 -6.72 0.19
C ASP A 140 -1.91 -5.69 -0.04
N THR A 141 -2.25 -4.41 -0.23
CA THR A 141 -1.28 -3.34 -0.42
C THR A 141 -1.77 -2.03 0.18
N LEU A 142 -0.91 -1.39 0.97
CA LEU A 142 -1.06 -0.04 1.46
C LEU A 142 0.10 0.81 0.92
N THR A 143 -0.20 1.85 0.16
CA THR A 143 0.82 2.69 -0.49
C THR A 143 0.78 4.11 0.07
N LEU A 144 1.90 4.58 0.60
CA LEU A 144 2.12 5.96 1.02
C LEU A 144 2.93 6.68 -0.06
N VAL A 145 2.28 7.60 -0.75
CA VAL A 145 2.87 8.39 -1.82
C VAL A 145 3.33 9.73 -1.25
N LEU A 146 4.60 10.08 -1.38
CA LEU A 146 5.05 11.39 -0.93
C LEU A 146 4.39 12.49 -1.76
N HIS A 147 3.85 13.49 -1.09
CA HIS A 147 3.23 14.63 -1.77
C HIS A 147 4.25 15.41 -2.59
N LYS A 148 4.00 15.53 -3.89
CA LYS A 148 4.83 16.29 -4.83
C LYS A 148 4.64 17.79 -4.56
N SER A 149 5.66 18.44 -4.01
CA SER A 149 5.64 19.87 -3.74
C SER A 149 7.04 20.48 -3.81
N SER A 150 7.12 21.80 -3.73
CA SER A 150 8.38 22.53 -3.65
C SER A 150 9.12 22.34 -2.32
N PHE A 151 8.44 21.83 -1.29
CA PHE A 151 9.00 21.62 0.05
C PHE A 151 9.76 20.30 0.16
N TRP A 152 10.79 20.31 1.00
CA TRP A 152 11.57 19.13 1.32
C TRP A 152 10.85 18.26 2.36
N HIS A 153 10.76 16.96 2.08
CA HIS A 153 10.35 15.96 3.06
C HIS A 153 11.55 15.58 3.93
N TYR A 154 11.40 15.76 5.24
CA TYR A 154 12.37 15.38 6.26
C TYR A 154 11.99 14.03 6.86
N LEU A 155 12.08 12.97 6.05
CA LEU A 155 11.59 11.65 6.44
C LEU A 155 12.34 11.03 7.63
N PHE A 156 13.55 11.50 7.91
CA PHE A 156 14.35 11.10 9.06
C PHE A 156 13.68 11.41 10.40
N ASP A 157 12.84 12.46 10.45
CA ASP A 157 12.14 12.86 11.66
C ASP A 157 11.08 11.83 12.08
N PHE A 158 10.64 10.99 11.13
CA PHE A 158 9.56 10.01 11.34
C PHE A 158 10.05 8.56 11.36
N THR A 159 11.34 8.30 11.11
CA THR A 159 11.85 6.92 10.99
C THR A 159 11.57 6.08 12.24
N SER A 160 11.73 6.66 13.44
CA SER A 160 11.42 5.95 14.70
C SER A 160 9.93 5.57 14.79
N ASP A 161 9.03 6.49 14.44
CA ASP A 161 7.58 6.26 14.53
C ASP A 161 7.14 5.20 13.51
N VAL A 162 7.69 5.25 12.30
CA VAL A 162 7.48 4.21 11.27
C VAL A 162 7.96 2.85 11.77
N VAL A 163 9.15 2.76 12.38
CA VAL A 163 9.66 1.47 12.91
C VAL A 163 8.80 0.95 14.06
N GLN A 164 8.33 1.83 14.96
CA GLN A 164 7.44 1.42 16.04
C GLN A 164 6.08 0.94 15.53
N LEU A 165 5.54 1.58 14.48
CA LEU A 165 4.33 1.12 13.80
C LEU A 165 4.56 -0.26 13.17
N LEU A 166 5.63 -0.43 12.38
CA LEU A 166 5.93 -1.68 11.66
C LEU A 166 5.98 -2.90 12.58
N ARG A 167 6.45 -2.75 13.82
CA ARG A 167 6.51 -3.86 14.79
C ARG A 167 5.14 -4.36 15.23
N LYS A 168 4.11 -3.54 15.11
CA LYS A 168 2.74 -3.82 15.59
C LYS A 168 1.71 -3.90 14.47
N LEU A 169 2.00 -3.35 13.30
CA LEU A 169 1.06 -3.24 12.19
C LEU A 169 0.70 -4.61 11.63
N GLU A 170 -0.55 -4.99 11.84
CA GLU A 170 -1.20 -6.20 11.34
C GLU A 170 -2.23 -5.82 10.26
N GLY A 171 -2.69 -6.82 9.49
CA GLY A 171 -3.71 -6.61 8.46
C GLY A 171 -3.23 -5.88 7.20
N VAL A 172 -1.91 -5.79 6.99
CA VAL A 172 -1.28 -5.26 5.77
C VAL A 172 -0.26 -6.27 5.27
N ARG A 173 -0.47 -6.82 4.07
CA ARG A 173 0.47 -7.77 3.45
C ARG A 173 1.67 -7.07 2.82
N ARG A 174 1.46 -5.89 2.22
CA ARG A 174 2.51 -5.09 1.60
C ARG A 174 2.35 -3.61 1.96
N LEU A 175 3.39 -3.00 2.48
CA LEU A 175 3.48 -1.56 2.72
C LEU A 175 4.47 -0.96 1.74
N VAL A 176 4.04 0.02 0.95
CA VAL A 176 4.86 0.63 -0.10
C VAL A 176 5.01 2.13 0.16
N PHE A 177 6.23 2.64 0.07
CA PHE A 177 6.49 4.08 0.03
C PHE A 177 6.93 4.47 -1.39
N VAL A 178 6.33 5.50 -1.96
CA VAL A 178 6.65 5.98 -3.32
C VAL A 178 7.14 7.41 -3.28
N ARG A 179 8.29 7.69 -3.91
CA ARG A 179 8.89 9.04 -3.94
C ARG A 179 8.01 10.06 -4.66
N ASN A 180 7.38 9.67 -5.78
CA ASN A 180 6.46 10.53 -6.54
C ASN A 180 7.05 11.91 -6.89
N ASP A 181 8.29 11.94 -7.39
CA ASP A 181 9.07 13.16 -7.67
C ASP A 181 9.14 14.16 -6.51
N ALA A 182 8.86 13.73 -5.28
CA ALA A 182 8.94 14.60 -4.13
C ALA A 182 10.40 14.87 -3.77
N ARG A 183 10.68 16.09 -3.32
CA ARG A 183 11.99 16.48 -2.82
C ARG A 183 12.23 15.85 -1.45
N VAL A 184 13.17 14.92 -1.34
CA VAL A 184 13.51 14.25 -0.08
C VAL A 184 14.90 14.68 0.39
N LYS A 185 14.99 15.22 1.61
CA LYS A 185 16.27 15.69 2.14
C LYS A 185 17.22 14.50 2.30
N GLY A 186 18.42 14.59 1.75
CA GLY A 186 19.45 13.53 1.83
C GLY A 186 19.29 12.39 0.81
N SER A 187 18.21 12.37 0.02
CA SER A 187 17.76 11.30 -0.89
C SER A 187 16.81 10.28 -0.27
N PHE A 188 15.96 9.70 -1.13
CA PHE A 188 14.99 8.67 -0.75
C PHE A 188 15.66 7.33 -0.44
N HIS A 189 16.75 7.00 -1.14
CA HIS A 189 17.55 5.79 -0.90
C HIS A 189 18.31 5.85 0.44
N THR A 190 18.85 7.01 0.80
CA THR A 190 19.50 7.21 2.10
C THR A 190 18.49 7.05 3.25
N TRP A 191 17.24 7.51 3.07
CA TRP A 191 16.19 7.25 4.05
C TRP A 191 15.83 5.76 4.14
N TYR A 192 15.76 5.04 3.01
CA TYR A 192 15.58 3.58 2.98
C TYR A 192 16.64 2.85 3.80
N ASN A 193 17.91 3.14 3.56
CA ASN A 193 19.04 2.53 4.29
C ASN A 193 18.92 2.78 5.81
N ARG A 194 18.56 4.02 6.20
CA ARG A 194 18.36 4.37 7.61
C ARG A 194 17.13 3.68 8.22
N LEU A 195 16.04 3.55 7.48
CA LEU A 195 14.84 2.84 7.93
C LEU A 195 15.16 1.37 8.21
N VAL A 196 15.76 0.67 7.24
CA VAL A 196 16.14 -0.74 7.36
C VAL A 196 17.14 -0.95 8.52
N GLY A 197 18.15 -0.09 8.62
CA GLY A 197 19.10 -0.14 9.74
C GLY A 197 18.43 0.02 11.10
N LEU A 198 17.44 0.91 11.20
CA LEU A 198 16.69 1.10 12.45
C LEU A 198 15.73 -0.06 12.75
N ILE A 199 15.09 -0.66 11.74
CA ILE A 199 14.28 -1.88 11.90
C ILE A 199 15.13 -2.96 12.57
N MET A 200 16.30 -3.27 12.02
CA MET A 200 17.19 -4.31 12.55
C MET A 200 17.69 -4.00 13.96
N LYS A 201 18.05 -2.73 14.22
CA LYS A 201 18.56 -2.29 15.54
C LYS A 201 17.49 -2.39 16.62
N VAL A 202 16.26 -1.94 16.34
CA VAL A 202 15.15 -1.97 17.30
C VAL A 202 14.69 -3.41 17.53
N ASP A 203 14.65 -4.25 16.49
CA ASP A 203 14.32 -5.67 16.60
C ASP A 203 15.26 -6.40 17.59
N HIS A 204 16.58 -6.25 17.40
CA HIS A 204 17.58 -6.82 18.31
C HIS A 204 17.41 -6.32 19.75
N LEU A 205 17.29 -4.99 19.93
CA LEU A 205 17.17 -4.37 21.24
C LEU A 205 15.95 -4.88 22.02
N GLU A 206 14.80 -5.02 21.35
CA GLU A 206 13.56 -5.42 22.01
C GLU A 206 13.47 -6.93 22.28
N ARG A 207 14.21 -7.75 21.53
CA ARG A 207 14.29 -9.19 21.74
C ARG A 207 15.27 -9.59 22.84
N TYR A 208 16.42 -8.94 22.91
CA TYR A 208 17.55 -9.41 23.74
C TYR A 208 17.95 -8.44 24.85
N ASN A 209 17.77 -7.13 24.66
CA ASN A 209 18.21 -6.13 25.64
C ASN A 209 17.08 -5.62 26.55
N LYS A 210 15.83 -5.99 26.28
CA LYS A 210 14.64 -5.56 27.04
C LYS A 210 14.06 -6.69 27.86
N SER A 211 13.63 -6.38 29.09
CA SER A 211 12.95 -7.32 29.99
C SER A 211 11.63 -6.71 30.49
N PRO A 212 10.45 -7.35 30.24
CA PRO A 212 10.29 -8.57 29.44
C PRO A 212 10.65 -8.31 27.96
N CYS A 213 11.09 -9.37 27.27
CA CYS A 213 11.31 -9.29 25.83
C CYS A 213 10.00 -8.98 25.10
N ASN A 214 10.09 -8.26 23.99
CA ASN A 214 8.94 -7.80 23.24
C ASN A 214 9.23 -8.01 21.74
N PRO A 215 9.13 -9.24 21.21
CA PRO A 215 9.32 -9.47 19.79
C PRO A 215 8.25 -8.73 18.96
N GLU A 216 8.58 -8.40 17.73
CA GLU A 216 7.63 -7.86 16.75
C GLU A 216 6.50 -8.85 16.46
N LYS A 217 5.31 -8.33 16.16
CA LYS A 217 4.17 -9.13 15.71
C LYS A 217 4.31 -9.58 14.24
N VAL A 218 4.94 -8.72 13.43
CA VAL A 218 5.12 -8.92 11.98
C VAL A 218 6.56 -8.61 11.63
N TRP A 219 7.22 -9.54 10.95
CA TRP A 219 8.52 -9.29 10.35
C TRP A 219 8.32 -8.73 8.94
N TRP A 220 9.20 -7.84 8.49
CA TRP A 220 9.09 -7.23 7.17
C TRP A 220 10.31 -7.60 6.33
N GLN A 221 10.08 -8.17 5.16
CA GLN A 221 11.09 -8.24 4.11
C GLN A 221 11.06 -6.92 3.35
N TRP A 222 12.22 -6.34 3.07
CA TRP A 222 12.32 -5.04 2.41
C TRP A 222 13.04 -5.15 1.07
N LYS A 223 12.68 -4.24 0.16
CA LYS A 223 13.38 -4.04 -1.11
C LYS A 223 13.27 -2.58 -1.53
N PHE A 224 14.36 -2.03 -2.04
CA PHE A 224 14.33 -0.76 -2.77
C PHE A 224 14.24 -1.03 -4.27
N ASP A 225 13.33 -0.34 -4.95
CA ASP A 225 13.26 -0.32 -6.40
C ASP A 225 13.77 1.03 -6.90
N SER A 226 14.94 1.03 -7.52
CA SER A 226 15.59 2.23 -8.04
C SER A 226 14.94 2.78 -9.30
N ILE A 227 14.22 1.94 -10.07
CA ILE A 227 13.51 2.39 -11.27
C ILE A 227 12.19 3.01 -10.84
N ALA A 228 11.41 2.32 -10.02
CA ALA A 228 10.14 2.80 -9.50
C ALA A 228 10.28 3.89 -8.43
N GLN A 229 11.49 4.11 -7.90
CA GLN A 229 11.76 4.99 -6.76
C GLN A 229 10.81 4.69 -5.59
N SER A 230 10.77 3.41 -5.21
CA SER A 230 9.84 2.89 -4.21
C SER A 230 10.55 2.00 -3.19
N ILE A 231 9.99 1.96 -1.98
CA ILE A 231 10.39 1.03 -0.92
C ILE A 231 9.22 0.08 -0.72
N CYS A 232 9.45 -1.21 -0.91
CA CYS A 232 8.46 -2.25 -0.66
C CYS A 232 8.82 -3.00 0.62
N LEU A 233 7.86 -3.09 1.53
CA LEU A 233 7.92 -3.91 2.74
C LEU A 233 6.85 -5.00 2.63
N GLU A 234 7.26 -6.26 2.56
CA GLU A 234 6.35 -7.41 2.52
C GLU A 234 6.28 -8.08 3.89
N ALA A 235 5.06 -8.28 4.39
CA ALA A 235 4.81 -8.87 5.68
C ALA A 235 5.13 -10.38 5.67
N LEU A 236 5.90 -10.79 6.67
CA LEU A 236 6.26 -12.17 6.97
C LEU A 236 5.86 -12.50 8.41
N PRO A 237 5.68 -13.79 8.74
CA PRO A 237 5.48 -14.21 10.12
C PRO A 237 6.61 -13.70 11.03
N SER A 238 6.29 -13.32 12.27
CA SER A 238 7.30 -12.91 13.26
C SER A 238 8.38 -13.98 13.42
N LYS A 239 9.63 -13.56 13.65
CA LYS A 239 10.69 -14.56 13.89
C LYS A 239 10.46 -15.28 15.21
N THR A 240 10.70 -16.59 15.21
CA THR A 240 10.68 -17.40 16.42
C THR A 240 11.72 -16.91 17.43
N GLN A 241 11.43 -17.09 18.72
CA GLN A 241 12.42 -16.79 19.76
C GLN A 241 13.58 -17.79 19.63
N MET A 242 14.80 -17.27 19.53
CA MET A 242 16.02 -18.06 19.40
C MET A 242 17.16 -17.41 20.21
N ALA A 243 18.24 -18.16 20.42
CA ALA A 243 19.46 -17.62 21.03
C ALA A 243 20.03 -16.45 20.20
N GLU A 244 20.64 -15.49 20.88
CA GLU A 244 21.13 -14.26 20.25
C GLU A 244 22.16 -14.55 19.16
N GLU A 245 23.05 -15.52 19.37
CA GLU A 245 24.06 -15.89 18.38
C GLU A 245 23.43 -16.42 17.09
N ALA A 246 22.40 -17.25 17.19
CA ALA A 246 21.67 -17.78 16.03
C ALA A 246 20.94 -16.67 15.27
N TYR A 247 20.31 -15.74 16.01
CA TYR A 247 19.69 -14.55 15.43
C TYR A 247 20.71 -13.69 14.67
N MET A 248 21.89 -13.46 15.26
CA MET A 248 22.92 -12.64 14.63
C MET A 248 23.49 -13.26 13.36
N GLN A 249 23.52 -14.60 13.27
CA GLN A 249 23.83 -15.30 12.02
C GLN A 249 22.72 -15.14 10.97
N GLN A 250 21.45 -15.25 11.36
CA GLN A 250 20.32 -15.01 10.45
C GLN A 250 20.31 -13.58 9.90
N MET A 251 20.66 -12.59 10.74
CA MET A 251 20.68 -11.18 10.37
C MET A 251 21.95 -10.74 9.65
N LYS A 252 22.99 -11.57 9.58
CA LYS A 252 24.27 -11.26 8.94
C LYS A 252 24.12 -10.83 7.47
N PRO A 253 23.47 -11.60 6.56
CA PRO A 253 23.37 -11.21 5.15
C PRO A 253 22.65 -9.87 4.95
N LEU A 254 21.62 -9.58 5.75
CA LEU A 254 20.88 -8.32 5.68
C LEU A 254 21.74 -7.11 6.11
N ARG A 255 22.63 -7.31 7.08
CA ARG A 255 23.58 -6.26 7.50
C ARG A 255 24.68 -6.05 6.47
N GLU A 256 25.18 -7.11 5.84
CA GLU A 256 26.18 -7.03 4.77
C GLU A 256 25.61 -6.31 3.53
N GLU A 257 24.36 -6.62 3.15
CA GLU A 257 23.65 -5.92 2.07
C GLU A 257 23.48 -4.42 2.39
N LEU A 258 23.05 -4.09 3.61
CA LEU A 258 22.91 -2.70 4.04
C LEU A 258 24.26 -1.97 4.05
N GLN A 259 25.33 -2.60 4.53
CA GLN A 259 26.68 -2.03 4.55
C GLN A 259 27.15 -1.71 3.13
N ALA A 260 27.03 -2.66 2.20
CA ALA A 260 27.39 -2.45 0.80
C ALA A 260 26.56 -1.32 0.14
N SER A 261 25.26 -1.24 0.47
CA SER A 261 24.37 -0.17 -0.01
C SER A 261 24.83 1.21 0.47
N ILE A 262 25.21 1.35 1.75
CA ILE A 262 25.69 2.60 2.33
C ILE A 262 27.04 3.00 1.73
N GLU A 263 27.99 2.06 1.60
CA GLU A 263 29.31 2.32 1.02
C GLU A 263 29.20 2.81 -0.44
N ASN A 264 28.29 2.23 -1.22
CA ASN A 264 28.03 2.66 -2.60
C ASN A 264 27.46 4.09 -2.68
N GLU A 265 26.62 4.50 -1.72
CA GLU A 265 26.15 5.89 -1.62
C GLU A 265 27.28 6.87 -1.29
N GLU A 266 28.16 6.50 -0.35
CA GLU A 266 29.27 7.34 0.08
C GLU A 266 30.32 7.54 -1.01
N TRP A 267 30.56 6.50 -1.82
CA TRP A 267 31.53 6.51 -2.92
C TRP A 267 31.06 7.28 -4.17
N ASN A 268 29.76 7.61 -4.29
CA ASN A 268 29.23 8.30 -5.46
C ASN A 268 29.82 9.72 -5.59
N PRO A 269 30.71 10.00 -6.58
CA PRO A 269 31.60 11.16 -6.57
C PRO A 269 30.94 12.47 -7.04
N ASP A 270 29.64 12.46 -7.36
CA ASP A 270 28.94 13.68 -7.81
C ASP A 270 28.22 14.40 -6.65
N PRO A 271 28.71 15.57 -6.20
CA PRO A 271 28.08 16.36 -5.14
C PRO A 271 26.68 16.89 -5.51
N ARG A 272 26.26 16.83 -6.79
CA ARG A 272 24.91 17.23 -7.22
C ARG A 272 23.84 16.20 -6.87
N VAL A 273 24.20 14.92 -6.77
CA VAL A 273 23.29 13.83 -6.38
C VAL A 273 22.88 13.97 -4.90
N ARG A 274 23.76 14.50 -4.05
CA ARG A 274 23.48 14.78 -2.64
C ARG A 274 22.46 15.92 -2.43
N ASN A 275 22.23 16.74 -3.45
CA ASN A 275 21.32 17.87 -3.41
C ASN A 275 19.96 17.62 -4.07
N GLY A 276 19.61 16.35 -4.35
CA GLY A 276 18.25 15.94 -4.72
C GLY A 276 17.71 16.64 -5.97
N THR A 277 18.13 16.16 -7.13
CA THR A 277 17.37 16.33 -8.39
C THR A 277 16.32 15.24 -8.53
#